data_AF-A0A645EXS8-F1
#
_entry.id   AF-A0A645EXS8-F1
#
_cell.length_a   1.000
_cell.length_b   1.000
_cell.length_c   1.000
_cell.angle_alpha   90.00
_cell.angle_beta   90.00
_cell.angle_gamma   90.00
#
_symmetry.space_group_name_H-M   'P 1'
#
loop_
_entity.id
_entity.type
_entity.pdbx_description
1 polymer ?
#
loop_
_entity_poly.entity_id
_entity_poly.type
_entity_poly.pdbx_seq_one_letter_code
_entity_poly.pdbx_strand_id
1 'polypeptide(L)'
;MDLTVNEMHLLESVEKNGDNGITISDIAEDLHITLPSVTIAINKLMKKGYVEKKRGGSDGRMVYVVLTRHGHRVNLVHHKFHEDMVSAVSGELSEEEKDVLIIGMTKLNQFFQRKIVIMEE
;
A
#
# COMPACT_ATOMS: atom_id res chain seq x y z
N MET A 1 11.64 -4.24 -14.49
CA MET A 1 10.22 -3.91 -14.20
C MET A 1 9.96 -2.48 -14.63
N ASP A 2 8.81 -2.19 -15.21
CA ASP A 2 8.44 -0.86 -15.72
C ASP A 2 7.56 -0.06 -14.72
N LEU A 3 7.69 -0.37 -13.43
CA LEU A 3 6.93 0.24 -12.34
C LEU A 3 7.82 1.13 -11.47
N THR A 4 7.28 2.26 -11.02
CA THR A 4 7.89 3.07 -9.96
C THR A 4 7.57 2.49 -8.59
N VAL A 5 8.31 2.90 -7.56
CA VAL A 5 8.05 2.51 -6.16
C VAL A 5 6.62 2.85 -5.73
N ASN A 6 6.16 4.07 -6.05
CA ASN A 6 4.78 4.47 -5.74
C ASN A 6 3.75 3.60 -6.45
N GLU A 7 4.01 3.19 -7.69
CA GLU A 7 3.12 2.27 -8.40
C GLU A 7 3.11 0.88 -7.77
N MET A 8 4.23 0.41 -7.22
CA MET A 8 4.30 -0.88 -6.49
C MET A 8 3.53 -0.83 -5.16
N HIS A 9 3.68 0.23 -4.35
CA HIS A 9 2.86 0.40 -3.13
C HIS A 9 1.37 0.52 -3.44
N LEU A 10 1.02 1.03 -4.62
CA LEU A 10 -0.37 1.05 -5.07
C LEU A 10 -0.90 -0.36 -5.39
N LEU A 11 -0.07 -1.25 -5.92
CA LEU A 11 -0.44 -2.66 -6.08
C LEU A 11 -0.63 -3.35 -4.73
N GLU A 12 0.24 -3.05 -3.76
CA GLU A 12 0.13 -3.56 -2.39
C GLU A 12 -1.17 -3.11 -1.73
N SER A 13 -1.53 -1.83 -1.86
CA SER A 13 -2.81 -1.30 -1.37
C SER A 13 -4.02 -2.01 -2.01
N VAL A 14 -3.95 -2.29 -3.31
CA VAL A 14 -5.02 -3.02 -4.03
C VAL A 14 -5.18 -4.47 -3.57
N GLU A 15 -4.08 -5.13 -3.20
CA GLU A 15 -4.10 -6.52 -2.72
C GLU A 15 -4.77 -6.68 -1.33
N LYS A 16 -4.88 -5.61 -0.52
CA LYS A 16 -5.37 -5.71 0.88
C LYS A 16 -6.73 -6.40 1.03
N ASN A 17 -7.61 -6.26 0.05
CA ASN A 17 -8.94 -6.89 0.02
C ASN A 17 -9.04 -8.11 -0.91
N GLY A 18 -7.91 -8.57 -1.47
CA GLY A 18 -7.83 -9.69 -2.39
C GLY A 18 -8.78 -9.55 -3.58
N ASP A 19 -9.44 -10.65 -3.94
CA ASP A 19 -10.35 -10.73 -5.10
C ASP A 19 -11.62 -9.86 -4.98
N ASN A 20 -11.98 -9.43 -3.76
CA ASN A 20 -13.10 -8.51 -3.55
C ASN A 20 -12.79 -7.10 -4.08
N GLY A 21 -11.51 -6.77 -4.18
CA GLY A 21 -11.02 -5.48 -4.63
C GLY A 21 -11.26 -4.35 -3.65
N ILE A 22 -10.80 -3.17 -4.03
CA ILE A 22 -10.81 -1.97 -3.20
C ILE A 22 -11.28 -0.77 -4.03
N THR A 23 -11.92 0.22 -3.40
CA THR A 23 -12.36 1.41 -4.14
C THR A 23 -11.22 2.41 -4.30
N ILE A 24 -11.36 3.35 -5.24
CA ILE A 24 -10.41 4.46 -5.39
C ILE A 24 -10.30 5.30 -4.11
N SER A 25 -11.41 5.46 -3.39
CA SER A 25 -11.44 6.21 -2.14
C SER A 25 -10.66 5.52 -1.03
N ASP A 26 -10.84 4.21 -0.89
CA ASP A 26 -10.11 3.44 0.12
C ASP A 26 -8.60 3.43 -0.18
N ILE A 27 -8.18 3.31 -1.45
CA ILE A 27 -6.75 3.41 -1.84
C ILE A 27 -6.19 4.81 -1.50
N ALA A 28 -6.97 5.87 -1.73
CA ALA A 28 -6.54 7.24 -1.45
C ALA A 28 -6.34 7.48 0.05
N GLU A 29 -7.25 6.93 0.86
CA GLU A 29 -7.15 6.94 2.32
C GLU A 29 -5.92 6.15 2.79
N ASP A 30 -5.76 4.92 2.29
CA ASP A 30 -4.69 4.01 2.66
C ASP A 30 -3.28 4.56 2.36
N LEU A 31 -3.13 5.25 1.24
CA LEU A 31 -1.86 5.83 0.81
C LEU A 31 -1.70 7.30 1.19
N HIS A 32 -2.70 7.90 1.85
CA HIS A 32 -2.75 9.32 2.21
C HIS A 32 -2.43 10.27 1.03
N ILE A 33 -3.01 9.98 -0.15
CA ILE A 33 -2.88 10.80 -1.36
C ILE A 33 -4.24 11.17 -1.95
N THR A 34 -4.29 12.15 -2.85
CA THR A 34 -5.56 12.66 -3.37
C THR A 34 -6.26 11.67 -4.32
N LEU A 35 -7.61 11.67 -4.33
CA LEU A 35 -8.43 10.86 -5.27
C LEU A 35 -8.02 11.05 -6.75
N PRO A 36 -7.73 12.27 -7.26
CA PRO A 36 -7.23 12.44 -8.61
C PRO A 36 -5.89 11.73 -8.85
N SER A 37 -4.96 11.78 -7.88
CA SER A 37 -3.67 11.09 -7.95
C SER A 37 -3.83 9.58 -8.08
N VAL A 38 -4.67 8.98 -7.21
CA VAL A 38 -4.98 7.54 -7.30
C VAL A 38 -5.63 7.20 -8.62
N THR A 39 -6.60 7.99 -9.07
CA THR A 39 -7.31 7.75 -10.33
C THR A 39 -6.35 7.73 -11.52
N ILE A 40 -5.42 8.69 -11.59
CA ILE A 40 -4.39 8.76 -12.64
C ILE A 40 -3.48 7.53 -12.58
N ALA A 41 -3.01 7.17 -11.38
CA ALA A 41 -2.11 6.04 -11.18
C ALA A 41 -2.77 4.70 -11.52
N ILE A 42 -4.01 4.47 -11.08
CA ILE A 42 -4.80 3.29 -11.42
C ILE A 42 -5.01 3.19 -12.93
N ASN A 43 -5.38 4.27 -13.61
CA ASN A 43 -5.55 4.24 -15.05
C ASN A 43 -4.24 3.90 -15.79
N LYS A 44 -3.09 4.34 -15.25
CA LYS A 44 -1.76 3.99 -15.78
C LYS A 44 -1.44 2.51 -15.55
N LEU A 45 -1.71 1.99 -14.35
CA LEU A 45 -1.53 0.58 -14.00
C LEU A 45 -2.45 -0.35 -14.80
N MET A 46 -3.67 0.09 -15.11
CA MET A 46 -4.58 -0.62 -16.01
C MET A 46 -4.02 -0.70 -17.42
N LYS A 47 -3.52 0.41 -17.98
CA LYS A 47 -2.88 0.43 -19.30
C LYS A 47 -1.65 -0.47 -19.37
N LYS A 48 -0.92 -0.59 -18.26
CA LYS A 48 0.23 -1.50 -18.10
C LYS A 48 -0.18 -2.95 -17.83
N GLY A 49 -1.46 -3.24 -17.59
CA GLY A 49 -1.99 -4.59 -17.37
C GLY A 49 -1.79 -5.16 -15.96
N TYR A 50 -1.51 -4.32 -14.97
CA TYR A 50 -1.28 -4.76 -13.58
C TYR A 50 -2.55 -4.80 -12.73
N VAL A 51 -3.54 -3.97 -13.04
CA VAL A 51 -4.82 -3.91 -12.34
C VAL A 51 -5.98 -3.88 -13.32
N GLU A 52 -7.15 -4.29 -12.86
CA GLU A 52 -8.40 -4.17 -13.61
C GLU A 52 -9.52 -3.62 -12.71
N LYS A 53 -10.53 -3.03 -13.35
CA LYS A 53 -11.72 -2.51 -12.65
C LYS A 53 -12.86 -3.51 -12.79
N LYS A 54 -13.40 -3.94 -11.66
CA LYS A 54 -14.62 -4.75 -11.59
C LYS A 54 -15.78 -3.87 -11.11
N ARG A 55 -16.91 -3.98 -11.79
CA ARG A 55 -18.18 -3.48 -11.25
C ARG A 55 -18.68 -4.54 -10.28
N GLY A 56 -18.90 -4.17 -9.03
CA GLY A 56 -19.23 -5.10 -7.97
C GLY A 56 -20.06 -4.42 -6.89
N GLY A 57 -20.72 -5.23 -6.05
CA GLY A 57 -21.63 -4.78 -4.99
C GLY A 57 -23.11 -4.91 -5.36
N SER A 58 -23.96 -4.96 -4.33
CA SER A 58 -25.42 -4.92 -4.43
C SER A 58 -25.94 -3.63 -5.09
N ASP A 59 -25.18 -2.55 -4.98
CA ASP A 59 -25.37 -1.30 -5.71
C ASP A 59 -24.34 -1.23 -6.85
N GLY A 60 -24.71 -1.68 -8.05
CA GLY A 60 -23.84 -1.79 -9.24
C GLY A 60 -23.23 -0.48 -9.78
N ARG A 61 -23.24 0.58 -8.96
CA ARG A 61 -22.59 1.87 -9.16
C ARG A 61 -21.16 1.92 -8.64
N MET A 62 -20.80 1.04 -7.69
CA MET A 62 -19.43 1.02 -7.14
C MET A 62 -18.44 0.32 -8.06
N VAL A 63 -17.25 0.91 -8.14
CA VAL A 63 -16.13 0.41 -8.96
C VAL A 63 -15.02 -0.02 -8.02
N TYR A 64 -14.67 -1.30 -8.13
CA TYR A 64 -13.58 -1.91 -7.39
C TYR A 64 -12.38 -2.11 -8.31
N VAL A 65 -11.20 -1.92 -7.76
CA VAL A 65 -9.93 -2.23 -8.40
C VAL A 65 -9.44 -3.55 -7.82
N VAL A 66 -9.01 -4.47 -8.68
CA VAL A 66 -8.32 -5.71 -8.30
C VAL A 66 -7.02 -5.83 -9.07
N LEU A 67 -6.08 -6.62 -8.55
CA LEU A 67 -4.90 -6.98 -9.31
C LEU A 67 -5.25 -7.96 -10.43
N THR A 68 -4.52 -7.87 -11.55
CA THR A 68 -4.51 -8.95 -12.53
C THR A 68 -3.55 -10.05 -12.05
N ARG A 69 -3.56 -11.21 -12.71
CA ARG A 69 -2.53 -12.24 -12.49
C ARG A 69 -1.11 -11.69 -12.62
N HIS A 70 -0.90 -10.72 -13.53
CA HIS A 70 0.40 -10.07 -13.70
C HIS A 70 0.71 -9.12 -12.53
N GLY A 71 -0.30 -8.37 -12.07
CA GLY A 71 -0.25 -7.57 -10.84
C GLY A 71 0.20 -8.38 -9.63
N HIS A 72 -0.48 -9.50 -9.34
CA HIS A 72 -0.14 -10.36 -8.20
C HIS A 72 1.32 -10.86 -8.23
N ARG A 73 1.82 -11.27 -9.40
CA ARG A 73 3.21 -11.75 -9.50
C ARG A 73 4.22 -10.66 -9.15
N VAL A 74 4.00 -9.43 -9.62
CA VAL A 74 4.91 -8.34 -9.31
C VAL A 74 4.75 -7.87 -7.87
N ASN A 75 3.52 -7.83 -7.35
CA ASN A 75 3.25 -7.51 -5.96
C ASN A 75 3.95 -8.51 -5.01
N LEU A 76 3.93 -9.81 -5.35
CA LEU A 76 4.65 -10.85 -4.59
C LEU A 76 6.17 -10.62 -4.58
N VAL A 77 6.77 -10.23 -5.71
CA VAL A 77 8.20 -9.89 -5.78
C VAL A 77 8.51 -8.67 -4.91
N HIS A 78 7.65 -7.66 -4.93
CA HIS A 78 7.81 -6.46 -4.11
C HIS A 78 7.69 -6.77 -2.60
N HIS A 79 6.71 -7.58 -2.22
CA HIS A 79 6.56 -8.06 -0.85
C HIS A 79 7.81 -8.82 -0.39
N LYS A 80 8.33 -9.71 -1.23
CA LYS A 80 9.54 -10.46 -0.91
C LYS A 80 10.76 -9.56 -0.72
N PHE A 81 10.89 -8.52 -1.56
CA PHE A 81 11.94 -7.51 -1.39
C PHE A 81 11.84 -6.79 -0.03
N HIS A 82 10.63 -6.47 0.44
CA HIS A 82 10.45 -5.88 1.78
C HIS A 82 10.84 -6.84 2.91
N GLU A 83 10.46 -8.12 2.83
CA GLU A 83 10.91 -9.12 3.80
C GLU A 83 12.44 -9.23 3.86
N ASP A 84 13.09 -9.31 2.70
CA ASP A 84 14.53 -9.46 2.60
C ASP A 84 15.26 -8.22 3.12
N MET A 85 14.73 -7.02 2.83
CA MET A 85 15.23 -5.76 3.39
C MET A 85 15.16 -5.76 4.92
N VAL A 86 14.01 -6.10 5.49
CA VAL A 86 13.82 -6.13 6.94
C VAL A 86 14.75 -7.16 7.58
N SER A 87 14.87 -8.35 6.98
CA SER A 87 15.76 -9.40 7.47
C SER A 87 17.23 -9.00 7.43
N ALA A 88 17.67 -8.33 6.34
CA ALA A 88 19.06 -7.89 6.21
C ALA A 88 19.39 -6.82 7.25
N VAL A 89 18.56 -5.78 7.36
CA VAL A 89 18.79 -4.68 8.30
C VAL A 89 18.71 -5.16 9.75
N SER A 90 17.69 -5.93 10.09
CA SER A 90 17.56 -6.46 11.47
C SER A 90 18.63 -7.49 11.80
N GLY A 91 19.16 -8.23 10.82
CA GLY A 91 20.25 -9.19 11.03
C GLY A 91 21.59 -8.53 11.40
N GLU A 92 21.78 -7.26 11.05
CA GLU A 92 22.99 -6.49 11.38
C GLU A 92 22.93 -5.83 12.77
N LEU A 93 21.77 -5.86 13.44
CA LEU A 93 21.56 -5.24 14.75
C LEU A 93 21.68 -6.26 15.88
N SER A 94 22.27 -5.86 17.00
CA SER A 94 22.16 -6.60 18.26
C SER A 94 20.72 -6.59 18.78
N GLU A 95 20.39 -7.48 19.73
CA GLU A 95 19.06 -7.49 20.35
C GLU A 95 18.78 -6.17 21.09
N GLU A 96 19.79 -5.59 21.74
CA GLU A 96 19.68 -4.29 22.40
C GLU A 96 19.43 -3.15 21.40
N GLU A 97 20.10 -3.17 20.25
CA GLU A 97 19.88 -2.17 19.19
C GLU A 97 18.48 -2.29 18.57
N LYS A 98 17.97 -3.51 18.40
CA LYS A 98 16.58 -3.76 17.98
C LYS A 98 15.59 -3.19 18.98
N ASP A 99 15.79 -3.45 20.27
CA ASP A 99 14.94 -2.91 21.33
C ASP A 99 14.92 -1.37 21.32
N VAL A 100 16.09 -0.75 21.18
CA VAL A 100 16.20 0.71 21.08
C VAL A 100 15.48 1.25 19.84
N LEU A 101 15.63 0.58 18.69
CA LEU A 101 14.93 0.95 17.45
C LEU A 101 13.41 0.88 17.62
N ILE A 102 12.90 -0.21 18.21
CA ILE A 102 11.45 -0.39 18.47
C ILE A 102 10.93 0.71 19.40
N ILE A 103 11.67 1.03 20.48
CA ILE A 103 11.30 2.10 21.40
C ILE A 103 11.25 3.46 20.68
N GLY A 104 12.27 3.76 19.87
CA GLY A 104 12.34 4.98 19.07
C GLY A 104 11.14 5.11 18.12
N MET A 105 10.86 4.04 17.36
CA MET A 105 9.75 4.00 16.41
C MET A 105 8.39 4.14 17.09
N THR A 106 8.21 3.50 18.26
CA THR A 106 6.98 3.60 19.06
C THR A 106 6.74 5.03 19.52
N LYS A 107 7.78 5.72 20.02
CA LYS A 107 7.68 7.12 20.45
C LYS A 107 7.36 8.05 19.28
N LEU A 108 7.94 7.82 18.10
CA LEU A 108 7.62 8.56 16.88
C LEU A 108 6.16 8.36 16.47
N ASN A 109 5.69 7.11 16.42
CA ASN A 109 4.31 6.82 16.08
C ASN A 109 3.33 7.49 17.06
N GLN A 110 3.59 7.41 18.37
CA GLN A 110 2.79 8.10 19.39
C GLN A 110 2.78 9.63 19.23
N PHE A 111 3.88 10.23 18.79
CA PHE A 111 3.91 11.66 18.50
C PHE A 111 2.99 12.01 17.32
N PHE A 112 3.06 11.25 16.21
CA PHE A 112 2.21 11.50 15.05
C PHE A 112 0.74 11.27 15.35
N GLN A 113 0.38 10.20 16.06
CA GLN A 113 -1.00 9.93 16.46
C GLN A 113 -1.59 11.09 17.30
N ARG A 114 -0.82 11.64 18.25
CA ARG A 114 -1.26 12.81 19.02
C ARG A 114 -1.44 14.06 18.15
N LYS A 115 -0.60 14.25 17.14
CA LYS A 115 -0.67 15.43 16.26
C LYS A 115 -1.78 15.33 15.23
N ILE A 116 -2.08 14.14 14.71
CA ILE A 116 -3.21 13.90 13.80
C ILE A 116 -4.53 14.25 14.50
N VAL A 117 -4.72 13.80 15.75
CA VAL A 117 -5.91 14.14 16.55
C VAL A 117 -6.07 15.65 16.77
N ILE A 118 -4.96 16.39 16.98
CA ILE A 118 -5.00 17.85 17.19
C ILE A 118 -5.28 18.63 15.88
N MET A 119 -5.06 18.04 14.71
CA MET A 119 -5.30 18.69 13.42
C MET A 119 -6.74 18.49 12.90
N GLU A 120 -7.51 17.61 13.54
CA GLU A 120 -8.92 17.32 13.23
C GLU A 120 -9.91 18.06 14.15
N GLU A 121 -9.41 18.81 15.14
CA GLU A 121 -10.17 19.78 15.99
C GLU A 121 -9.99 21.23 15.49
#